data_AF-A0A2W1B9U1-F1
#
_entry.id   AF-A0A2W1B9U1-F1
#
_cell.length_a   1.000
_cell.length_b   1.000
_cell.length_c   1.000
_cell.angle_alpha   90.00
_cell.angle_beta   90.00
_cell.angle_gamma   90.00
#
_symmetry.space_group_name_H-M   'P 1'
#
loop_
_entity.id
_entity.type
_entity.pdbx_description
1 polymer ?
#
loop_
_entity_poly.entity_id
_entity_poly.type
_entity_poly.pdbx_seq_one_letter_code
_entity_poly.pdbx_strand_id
1 'polypeptide(L)'
;MFSIGTVVLGIILSFVPWLDYIIFRELKLWNGSLSYSYWHKPGVIRLTKVYIFNVTNPQAFLENGEKPKLVEVGPFVYRYVLKTLLKINRFHQSLRRNYFVHSDRNCPRVFLTKWV
;
A
#
# COMPACT_ATOMS: atom_id res chain seq x y z
N MET A 1 47.52 1.85 -0.90
CA MET A 1 47.39 2.43 -2.26
C MET A 1 46.14 1.96 -3.00
N PHE A 2 45.74 0.68 -2.92
CA PHE A 2 44.51 0.18 -3.57
C PHE A 2 43.20 0.80 -3.04
N SER A 3 43.13 1.13 -1.74
CA SER A 3 41.92 1.69 -1.10
C SER A 3 41.45 3.02 -1.67
N ILE A 4 42.37 3.88 -2.15
CA ILE A 4 41.99 5.18 -2.71
C ILE A 4 41.43 4.99 -4.12
N GLY A 5 42.02 4.07 -4.89
CA GLY A 5 41.54 3.73 -6.23
C GLY A 5 40.12 3.14 -6.21
N THR A 6 39.79 2.30 -5.23
CA THR A 6 38.44 1.74 -5.10
C THR A 6 37.40 2.79 -4.71
N VAL A 7 37.76 3.75 -3.85
CA VAL A 7 36.85 4.85 -3.45
C VAL A 7 36.60 5.79 -4.64
N VAL A 8 37.65 6.17 -5.38
CA VAL A 8 37.52 7.02 -6.56
C VAL A 8 36.70 6.33 -7.66
N LEU A 9 36.91 5.04 -7.89
CA LEU A 9 36.12 4.25 -8.83
C LEU A 9 34.64 4.19 -8.41
N GLY A 10 34.35 3.98 -7.13
CA GLY A 10 32.99 4.00 -6.60
C GLY A 10 32.30 5.36 -6.78
N ILE A 11 33.02 6.46 -6.57
CA ILE A 11 32.52 7.82 -6.81
C ILE A 11 32.22 8.01 -8.31
N ILE A 12 33.16 7.67 -9.19
CA ILE A 12 32.95 7.80 -10.64
C ILE A 12 31.76 6.96 -11.12
N LEU A 13 31.65 5.71 -10.64
CA LEU A 13 30.53 4.83 -10.95
C LEU A 13 29.18 5.32 -10.40
N SER A 14 29.19 6.10 -9.30
CA SER A 14 27.97 6.68 -8.73
C SER A 14 27.44 7.88 -9.53
N PHE A 15 28.30 8.57 -10.28
CA PHE A 15 27.95 9.76 -11.06
C PHE A 15 27.69 9.47 -12.55
N VAL A 16 27.58 8.20 -12.97
CA VAL A 16 27.53 7.91 -14.41
C VAL A 16 26.14 8.16 -15.01
N PRO A 17 26.01 9.06 -16.00
CA PRO A 17 24.72 9.44 -16.58
C PRO A 17 23.94 8.30 -17.26
N TRP A 18 24.60 7.17 -17.59
CA TRP A 18 23.92 6.02 -18.19
C TRP A 18 22.99 5.31 -17.21
N LEU A 19 23.31 5.31 -15.90
CA LEU A 19 22.47 4.69 -14.89
C LEU A 19 21.16 5.46 -14.76
N ASP A 20 21.24 6.78 -14.66
CA ASP A 20 20.07 7.67 -14.67
C ASP A 20 19.25 7.48 -15.94
N TYR A 21 19.90 7.37 -17.11
CA TYR A 21 19.21 7.11 -18.37
C TYR A 21 18.39 5.81 -18.34
N ILE A 22 18.95 4.71 -17.82
CA ILE A 22 18.24 3.44 -17.69
C ILE A 22 17.09 3.56 -16.69
N ILE A 23 17.32 4.18 -15.54
CA ILE A 23 16.30 4.39 -14.50
C ILE A 23 15.13 5.20 -15.07
N PHE A 24 15.39 6.35 -15.70
CA PHE A 24 14.35 7.19 -16.29
C PHE A 24 13.62 6.49 -17.45
N ARG A 25 14.28 5.60 -18.19
CA ARG A 25 13.64 4.81 -19.25
C ARG A 25 12.64 3.79 -18.69
N GLU A 26 12.99 3.11 -17.60
CA GLU A 26 12.12 2.13 -16.96
C GLU A 26 11.01 2.77 -16.11
N LEU A 27 11.32 3.90 -15.43
CA LEU A 27 10.34 4.66 -14.62
C LEU A 27 9.23 5.28 -15.47
N LYS A 28 9.49 5.60 -16.74
CA LYS A 28 8.44 6.06 -17.65
C LYS A 28 7.35 5.00 -17.77
N LEU A 29 6.10 5.43 -17.63
CA LEU A 29 4.93 4.58 -17.78
C LEU A 29 4.64 4.37 -19.26
N TRP A 30 5.26 3.36 -19.86
CA TRP A 30 5.01 2.95 -21.25
C TRP A 30 4.73 1.45 -21.31
N ASN A 31 4.02 1.03 -22.35
CA ASN A 31 3.59 -0.36 -22.48
C ASN A 31 4.80 -1.28 -22.71
N GLY A 32 5.18 -2.04 -21.68
CA GLY A 32 6.36 -2.91 -21.70
C GLY A 32 7.39 -2.60 -20.60
N SER A 33 7.33 -1.44 -19.93
CA SER A 33 8.24 -1.15 -18.83
C SER A 33 7.89 -1.91 -17.55
N LEU A 34 8.90 -2.18 -16.73
CA LEU A 34 8.72 -2.84 -15.44
C LEU A 34 7.81 -2.01 -14.53
N SER A 35 8.03 -0.70 -14.47
CA SER A 35 7.24 0.22 -13.65
C SER A 35 5.77 0.26 -14.08
N TYR A 36 5.47 0.12 -15.37
CA TYR A 36 4.09 0.04 -15.86
C TYR A 36 3.38 -1.25 -15.40
N SER A 37 4.06 -2.40 -15.41
CA SER A 37 3.52 -3.66 -14.89
C SER A 37 3.12 -3.55 -13.41
N TYR A 38 4.03 -3.03 -12.58
CA TYR A 38 3.77 -2.83 -11.14
C TYR A 38 2.67 -1.79 -10.88
N TRP A 39 2.63 -0.71 -11.67
CA TRP A 39 1.58 0.30 -11.56
C TRP A 39 0.22 -0.23 -12.00
N HIS A 40 0.17 -1.09 -13.02
CA HIS A 40 -1.06 -1.67 -13.55
C HIS A 40 -1.64 -2.74 -12.61
N LYS A 41 -0.80 -3.65 -12.12
CA LYS A 41 -1.15 -4.71 -11.15
C LYS A 41 -0.12 -4.72 -10.01
N PRO A 42 -0.34 -3.99 -8.92
CA PRO A 42 0.56 -4.05 -7.77
C PRO A 42 0.52 -5.47 -7.18
N GLY A 43 1.69 -6.07 -6.98
CA GLY A 43 1.83 -7.41 -6.37
C GLY A 43 1.52 -7.44 -4.88
N VAL A 44 1.25 -6.29 -4.27
CA VAL A 44 0.95 -6.15 -2.84
C VAL A 44 -0.55 -6.03 -2.63
N ILE A 45 -1.09 -6.94 -1.84
CA ILE A 45 -2.47 -6.87 -1.37
C ILE A 45 -2.53 -5.97 -0.13
N ARG A 46 -3.43 -4.97 -0.15
CA ARG A 46 -3.71 -4.16 1.04
C ARG A 46 -4.83 -4.80 1.85
N LEU A 47 -4.55 -5.09 3.12
CA LEU A 47 -5.50 -5.58 4.11
C LEU A 47 -5.77 -4.49 5.14
N THR A 48 -7.04 -4.19 5.40
CA THR A 48 -7.45 -3.27 6.47
C THR A 48 -8.22 -4.07 7.51
N LYS A 49 -7.80 -3.98 8.76
CA LYS A 49 -8.49 -4.58 9.91
C LYS A 49 -9.32 -3.49 10.58
N VAL A 50 -10.61 -3.73 10.72
CA VAL A 50 -11.52 -2.84 11.44
C VAL A 50 -11.90 -3.52 12.75
N TYR A 51 -11.71 -2.78 13.85
CA TYR A 51 -12.12 -3.17 15.19
C TYR A 51 -13.26 -2.25 15.61
N ILE A 52 -14.37 -2.86 16.04
CA ILE A 52 -15.55 -2.13 16.49
C ILE A 52 -15.62 -2.29 18.00
N PHE A 53 -15.81 -1.20 18.73
CA PHE A 53 -16.02 -1.26 20.18
C PHE A 53 -17.51 -1.20 20.46
N ASN A 54 -18.05 -2.29 20.99
CA ASN A 54 -19.42 -2.35 21.48
C ASN A 54 -19.51 -1.66 22.85
N VAL A 55 -20.47 -0.75 23.01
CA VAL A 55 -20.69 -0.01 24.25
C VAL A 55 -21.76 -0.73 25.08
N THR A 56 -21.40 -1.25 26.26
CA THR A 56 -22.35 -2.03 27.07
C THR A 56 -23.21 -1.19 28.01
N ASN A 57 -22.85 0.07 28.27
CA ASN A 57 -23.60 1.00 29.14
C ASN A 57 -23.90 2.35 28.46
N PRO A 58 -24.60 2.37 27.30
CA PRO A 58 -24.86 3.61 26.57
C PRO A 58 -25.70 4.61 27.38
N GLN A 59 -26.73 4.15 28.09
CA GLN A 59 -27.62 5.01 28.89
C GLN A 59 -26.89 5.65 30.08
N ALA A 60 -26.17 4.86 30.88
CA ALA A 60 -25.43 5.39 32.03
C ALA A 60 -24.30 6.36 31.63
N PHE A 61 -23.69 6.15 30.47
CA PHE A 61 -22.71 7.10 29.91
C PHE A 61 -23.35 8.43 29.53
N LEU A 62 -24.50 8.40 28.85
CA LEU A 62 -25.17 9.59 28.34
C LEU A 62 -25.90 10.39 29.43
N GLU A 63 -26.54 9.69 30.38
CA GLU A 63 -27.43 10.30 31.38
C GLU A 63 -26.71 10.59 32.70
N ASN A 64 -25.86 9.66 33.18
CA ASN A 64 -25.22 9.75 34.50
C ASN A 64 -23.75 10.20 34.44
N GLY A 65 -23.20 10.41 33.23
CA GLY A 65 -21.79 10.75 33.05
C GLY A 65 -20.81 9.66 33.50
N GLU A 66 -21.26 8.41 33.63
CA GLU A 66 -20.41 7.29 34.01
C GLU A 66 -19.39 6.96 32.90
N LYS A 67 -18.25 6.34 33.24
CA LYS A 67 -17.28 5.93 32.23
C LYS A 67 -17.87 4.87 31.28
N PRO A 68 -17.64 4.97 29.96
CA PRO A 68 -18.14 4.00 29.01
C PRO A 68 -17.38 2.67 29.12
N LYS A 69 -18.11 1.57 29.14
CA LYS A 69 -17.62 0.19 29.13
C LYS A 69 -17.62 -0.30 27.69
N LEU A 70 -16.43 -0.59 27.17
CA LEU A 70 -16.21 -0.98 25.77
C LEU A 70 -15.79 -2.45 25.69
N VAL A 71 -16.41 -3.20 24.78
CA VAL A 71 -16.04 -4.57 24.43
C VAL A 71 -15.60 -4.61 22.97
N GLU A 72 -14.39 -5.09 22.71
CA GLU A 72 -13.86 -5.20 21.35
C GLU A 72 -14.57 -6.31 20.56
N VAL A 73 -15.07 -5.96 19.38
CA VAL A 73 -15.70 -6.85 18.39
C VAL A 73 -14.90 -6.78 17.10
N GLY A 74 -14.24 -7.87 16.74
CA GLY A 74 -13.40 -7.95 15.54
C GLY A 74 -12.35 -9.05 15.61
N PRO A 75 -11.39 -9.10 14.68
CA PRO A 75 -11.18 -8.16 13.57
C PRO A 75 -12.05 -8.44 12.34
N PHE A 76 -12.65 -7.40 11.76
CA PHE A 76 -13.24 -7.48 10.42
C PHE A 76 -12.16 -7.12 9.38
N VAL A 77 -11.73 -8.10 8.60
CA VAL A 77 -10.65 -7.91 7.62
C VAL A 77 -11.23 -7.65 6.24
N TYR A 78 -10.81 -6.54 5.64
CA TYR A 78 -11.17 -6.17 4.28
C TYR A 78 -9.94 -6.16 3.38
N ARG A 79 -10.07 -6.79 2.22
CA ARG A 79 -9.06 -6.84 1.17
C ARG A 79 -9.39 -5.82 0.09
N TYR A 80 -8.46 -4.91 -0.17
CA TYR A 80 -8.59 -3.94 -1.26
C TYR A 80 -7.90 -4.46 -2.52
N VAL A 81 -8.70 -4.62 -3.57
CA VAL A 81 -8.24 -5.00 -4.90
C VAL A 81 -8.33 -3.78 -5.81
N LEU A 82 -7.18 -3.33 -6.31
CA LEU A 82 -7.12 -2.26 -7.29
C LEU A 82 -7.31 -2.87 -8.69
N LYS A 83 -8.32 -2.40 -9.43
CA LYS A 83 -8.46 -2.71 -10.86
C LYS A 83 -8.24 -1.46 -11.66
N THR A 84 -7.15 -1.45 -12.42
CA THR A 84 -6.83 -0.37 -13.36
C THR A 84 -7.49 -0.68 -14.70
N LEU A 85 -8.30 0.24 -15.22
CA LEU A 85 -8.86 0.18 -16.56
C LEU A 85 -8.21 1.26 -17.41
N LEU A 86 -7.58 0.83 -18.49
CA LEU A 86 -6.94 1.70 -19.46
C LEU A 86 -7.88 1.90 -20.64
N LYS A 87 -8.26 3.15 -20.90
CA LYS A 87 -8.97 3.53 -22.12
C LYS A 87 -8.01 4.36 -22.98
N ILE A 88 -7.51 3.74 -24.04
CA ILE A 88 -6.65 4.41 -25.03
C ILE A 88 -7.56 4.92 -26.15
N ASN A 89 -7.72 6.24 -26.24
CA ASN A 89 -8.32 6.87 -27.41
C ASN A 89 -7.22 7.49 -28.27
N ARG A 90 -7.50 7.64 -29.57
CA ARG A 90 -6.57 8.15 -30.58
C ARG A 90 -5.98 9.53 -30.27
N PHE A 91 -6.66 10.33 -29.43
CA PHE A 91 -6.28 11.69 -29.06
C PHE A 91 -6.03 11.88 -27.55
N HIS A 92 -6.44 10.93 -26.70
CA HIS A 92 -6.38 11.10 -25.25
C HIS A 92 -6.30 9.75 -24.54
N GLN A 93 -5.38 9.60 -23.59
CA GLN A 93 -5.34 8.44 -22.71
C GLN A 93 -6.12 8.76 -21.42
N SER A 94 -7.15 7.97 -21.11
CA SER A 94 -7.91 8.10 -19.86
C SER A 94 -7.63 6.92 -18.95
N LEU A 95 -7.23 7.23 -17.72
CA LEU A 95 -6.96 6.25 -16.67
C LEU A 95 -8.14 6.22 -15.70
N ARG A 96 -8.79 5.07 -15.54
CA ARG A 96 -9.81 4.87 -14.50
C ARG A 96 -9.37 3.78 -13.53
N ARG A 97 -9.29 4.11 -12.25
CA ARG A 97 -9.02 3.15 -11.18
C ARG A 97 -10.30 2.88 -10.40
N ASN A 98 -10.66 1.60 -10.31
CA ASN A 98 -11.75 1.15 -9.44
C ASN A 98 -11.15 0.40 -8.25
N TYR A 99 -11.69 0.69 -7.07
CA TYR A 99 -11.34 0.01 -5.83
C TYR A 99 -12.44 -0.98 -5.49
N PHE A 100 -12.10 -2.27 -5.45
CA PHE A 100 -13.01 -3.32 -5.01
C PHE A 100 -12.61 -3.74 -3.60
N VAL A 101 -13.58 -3.80 -2.70
CA VAL A 101 -13.37 -4.22 -1.31
C VAL A 101 -14.06 -5.56 -1.11
N HIS A 102 -13.30 -6.55 -0.64
CA HIS A 102 -13.82 -7.88 -0.35
C HIS A 102 -13.61 -8.19 1.13
N SER A 103 -14.67 -8.66 1.82
CA SER A 103 -14.53 -9.17 3.18
C SER A 103 -13.75 -10.49 3.15
N ASP A 104 -12.64 -10.54 3.88
CA ASP A 104 -11.75 -11.71 3.93
C ASP A 104 -11.97 -12.43 5.26
N ARG A 105 -12.88 -13.42 5.25
CA ARG A 105 -13.23 -14.22 6.44
C ARG A 105 -12.16 -15.25 6.82
N ASN A 106 -11.29 -15.61 5.87
CA ASN A 106 -10.25 -16.63 6.05
C ASN A 106 -8.87 -16.03 6.30
N CYS A 107 -8.76 -14.70 6.46
CA CYS A 107 -7.49 -14.10 6.82
C CYS A 107 -7.01 -14.72 8.14
N PRO A 108 -5.83 -15.39 8.18
CA PRO A 108 -5.29 -15.89 9.42
C PRO A 108 -5.23 -14.72 10.39
N ARG A 109 -5.60 -14.98 11.65
CA ARG A 109 -5.54 -14.00 12.74
C ARG A 109 -4.07 -13.73 13.03
N VAL A 110 -3.38 -13.06 12.11
CA VAL A 110 -1.99 -12.63 12.26
C VAL A 110 -2.06 -11.63 13.39
N PHE A 111 -1.71 -12.10 14.58
CA PHE A 111 -1.43 -11.32 15.77
C PHE A 111 -0.26 -10.41 15.39
N LEU A 112 -0.57 -9.24 14.86
CA LEU A 112 0.35 -8.11 15.00
C LEU A 112 0.35 -7.85 16.49
N THR A 113 1.50 -8.10 17.10
CA THR A 113 1.78 -7.95 18.52
C THR A 113 1.06 -6.74 19.08
N LYS A 114 0.28 -7.01 20.13
CA LYS A 114 -0.32 -6.02 21.01
C LYS A 114 0.83 -5.11 21.46
N TRP A 115 0.91 -3.90 20.93
CA TRP A 115 1.69 -2.85 21.59
C TRP A 115 0.86 -2.47 22.80
N VAL A 116 1.14 -3.17 23.90
CA VAL A 116 0.87 -2.69 25.26
C VAL A 116 1.81 -1.51 25.50
#